data_AF-A0A653QE35-F1
#
_entry.id   AF-A0A653QE35-F1
#
_cell.length_a   1.000
_cell.length_b   1.000
_cell.length_c   1.000
_cell.angle_alpha   90.00
_cell.angle_beta   90.00
_cell.angle_gamma   90.00
#
_symmetry.space_group_name_H-M   'P 1'
#
loop_
_entity.id
_entity.type
_entity.pdbx_description
1 polymer ?
#
loop_
_entity_poly.entity_id
_entity_poly.type
_entity_poly.pdbx_seq_one_letter_code
_entity_poly.pdbx_strand_id
1 'polypeptide(L)' 'MKLVESILHKDTKSHVKSIAYVDGNVALMFTIRLFYRLINHDKMLEEGVQEARLIDEETHTFRLYK' A
#
# COMPACT_ATOMS: atom_id res chain seq x y z
N MET A 1 -1.27 -15.41 -7.47
CA MET A 1 -1.94 -15.46 -6.15
C MET A 1 -1.08 -16.09 -5.06
N LYS A 2 -0.42 -17.24 -5.30
CA LYS A 2 0.44 -17.98 -4.35
C LYS A 2 1.35 -17.17 -3.40
N LEU A 3 1.97 -16.07 -3.86
CA LEU A 3 2.86 -15.26 -3.01
C LEU A 3 2.09 -14.46 -1.93
N VAL A 4 0.96 -13.86 -2.28
CA VAL A 4 0.16 -13.07 -1.33
C VAL A 4 -0.41 -13.98 -0.27
N GLU A 5 -0.94 -15.13 -0.68
CA GLU A 5 -1.44 -16.18 0.23
C GLU A 5 -0.34 -16.67 1.16
N SER A 6 0.86 -16.93 0.65
CA SER A 6 2.00 -17.36 1.48
C SER A 6 2.46 -16.30 2.48
N ILE A 7 2.30 -15.00 2.19
CA ILE A 7 2.66 -13.92 3.12
C ILE A 7 1.60 -13.82 4.22
N LEU A 8 0.31 -13.86 3.87
CA LEU A 8 -0.78 -13.80 4.83
C LEU A 8 -0.79 -15.01 5.78
N HIS A 9 -0.39 -16.20 5.29
CA HIS A 9 -0.25 -17.39 6.13
C HIS A 9 0.91 -17.35 7.14
N LYS A 10 1.83 -16.39 7.05
CA LYS A 10 3.00 -16.24 7.94
C LYS A 10 2.80 -15.14 8.99
N ASP A 11 1.68 -15.19 9.72
CA ASP A 11 1.32 -14.24 10.79
C ASP A 11 1.25 -12.75 10.39
N THR A 12 1.23 -12.47 9.09
CA THR A 12 1.14 -11.11 8.59
C THR A 12 -0.32 -10.68 8.56
N LYS A 13 -0.69 -9.69 9.38
CA LYS A 13 -2.09 -9.20 9.48
C LYS A 13 -2.61 -8.52 8.21
N SER A 14 -1.71 -7.96 7.40
CA SER A 14 -2.07 -7.26 6.17
C SER A 14 -0.84 -7.01 5.30
N HIS A 15 -1.04 -6.93 3.98
CA HIS A 15 0.02 -6.77 3.01
C HIS A 15 -0.38 -5.75 1.95
N VAL A 16 0.49 -4.77 1.67
CA VAL A 16 0.30 -3.80 0.56
C VAL A 16 1.19 -4.19 -0.59
N LYS A 17 0.63 -4.26 -1.80
CA LYS A 17 1.37 -4.65 -3.00
C LYS A 17 0.95 -3.83 -4.20
N SER A 18 1.89 -3.57 -5.11
CA SER A 18 1.57 -3.14 -6.47
C SER A 18 0.94 -4.28 -7.30
N ILE A 19 -0.11 -4.00 -8.08
CA ILE A 19 -0.78 -4.94 -8.99
C ILE A 19 -0.35 -4.78 -10.46
N ALA A 20 0.34 -3.68 -10.80
CA ALA A 20 0.92 -3.46 -12.12
C ALA A 20 2.33 -2.87 -12.01
N TYR A 21 2.98 -2.63 -13.14
CA TYR A 21 4.22 -1.86 -13.17
C TYR A 21 3.92 -0.42 -12.71
N VAL A 22 4.75 0.12 -11.82
CA VAL A 22 4.61 1.48 -11.27
C VAL A 22 5.89 2.24 -11.58
N ASP A 23 5.74 3.48 -12.04
CA ASP A 23 6.88 4.40 -12.17
C ASP A 23 7.58 4.60 -10.82
N GLY A 24 8.91 4.63 -10.83
CA GLY A 24 9.70 4.71 -9.59
C GLY A 24 9.35 5.93 -8.74
N ASN A 25 9.01 7.06 -9.35
CA ASN A 25 8.63 8.28 -8.62
C ASN A 25 7.25 8.13 -7.98
N VAL A 26 6.31 7.51 -8.68
CA VAL A 26 4.96 7.22 -8.14
C VAL A 26 5.08 6.27 -6.95
N ALA A 27 5.90 5.21 -7.05
CA ALA A 27 6.14 4.29 -5.95
C ALA A 27 6.77 5.01 -4.74
N LEU A 28 7.78 5.87 -4.97
CA LEU A 28 8.42 6.64 -3.91
C LEU A 28 7.43 7.59 -3.22
N MET A 29 6.64 8.34 -4.00
CA MET A 29 5.63 9.25 -3.46
C MET A 29 4.56 8.51 -2.65
N PHE A 30 4.14 7.33 -3.11
CA PHE A 30 3.19 6.48 -2.39
C PHE A 30 3.78 6.09 -1.02
N THR A 31 5.01 5.58 -1.02
CA THR A 31 5.71 5.16 0.20
C THR A 31 5.87 6.30 1.19
N ILE A 32 6.33 7.48 0.75
CA ILE A 32 6.51 8.65 1.62
C ILE A 32 5.18 9.07 2.25
N ARG A 33 4.10 9.17 1.46
CA ARG A 33 2.77 9.55 1.98
C ARG A 33 2.23 8.52 2.95
N LEU A 34 2.35 7.24 2.63
CA LEU A 34 1.87 6.16 3.50
C LEU A 34 2.54 6.23 4.88
N PHE A 35 3.88 6.33 4.92
CA PHE A 35 4.60 6.43 6.18
C PHE A 35 4.35 7.74 6.92
N TYR A 36 4.22 8.86 6.19
CA TYR A 36 3.84 10.13 6.79
C TYR A 36 2.49 10.02 7.52
N ARG A 37 1.49 9.33 6.96
CA ARG A 37 0.19 9.12 7.62
C ARG A 37 0.27 8.16 8.80
N LEU A 38 0.95 7.03 8.63
CA LEU A 38 1.09 6.03 9.69
C LEU A 38 1.82 6.57 10.92
N ILE A 39 2.91 7.33 10.70
CA ILE A 39 3.78 7.79 11.78
C ILE A 39 3.24 9.09 12.41
N ASN A 40 2.81 10.06 11.59
CA ASN A 40 2.52 11.41 12.08
C ASN A 40 1.04 11.66 12.38
N HIS A 41 0.14 10.78 11.93
CA HIS A 41 -1.30 10.98 12.07
C HIS A 41 -2.03 9.83 12.79
N ASP A 42 -1.28 8.84 13.33
CA ASP A 42 -1.81 7.66 14.03
C ASP A 42 -2.95 6.96 13.26
N LYS A 43 -2.82 6.96 11.93
CA LYS A 43 -3.84 6.41 11.02
C LYS A 43 -3.72 4.91 10.93
N MET A 44 -4.86 4.23 10.78
CA MET A 44 -4.86 2.81 10.44
C MET A 44 -4.27 2.59 9.05
N LEU A 45 -3.64 1.44 8.82
CA LEU A 45 -3.02 1.10 7.53
C LEU A 45 -3.99 1.21 6.35
N GLU A 46 -5.26 0.84 6.56
CA GLU A 46 -6.30 0.95 5.53
C GLU A 46 -6.56 2.40 5.11
N GLU A 47 -6.70 3.31 6.08
CA GLU A 47 -6.86 4.73 5.83
C GLU A 47 -5.61 5.31 5.16
N GLY A 48 -4.43 4.96 5.66
CA GLY A 48 -3.15 5.39 5.10
C GLY A 48 -2.98 4.96 3.64
N VAL A 49 -3.38 3.73 3.28
CA VAL A 49 -3.33 3.25 1.90
C VAL A 49 -4.37 3.93 1.01
N GLN A 50 -5.59 4.15 1.50
CA GLN A 50 -6.62 4.87 0.75
C GLN A 50 -6.17 6.30 0.44
N GLU A 51 -5.63 7.02 1.41
CA GLU A 51 -5.13 8.38 1.21
C GLU A 51 -3.86 8.43 0.35
N ALA A 52 -2.95 7.48 0.52
CA ALA A 52 -1.72 7.43 -0.27
C ALA A 52 -2.02 7.11 -1.75
N ARG A 53 -3.07 6.34 -2.04
CA ARG A 53 -3.54 6.04 -3.41
C ARG A 53 -4.04 7.27 -4.17
N LEU A 54 -4.34 8.39 -3.51
CA LEU A 54 -4.77 9.63 -4.20
C LEU A 54 -3.70 10.22 -5.14
N ILE A 55 -2.44 9.75 -5.07
CA ILE A 55 -1.41 10.13 -6.06
C ILE A 55 -1.58 9.38 -7.39
N ASP A 56 -2.37 8.32 -7.39
CA ASP A 56 -2.55 7.35 -8.46
C ASP A 56 -4.03 6.93 -8.53
N GLU A 57 -4.89 7.94 -8.70
CA GLU A 57 -6.34 7.74 -8.84
C GLU A 57 -6.71 7.04 -10.15
N GLU A 58 -5.87 7.15 -11.18
CA GLU A 58 -6.17 6.58 -12.48
C GLU A 58 -5.87 5.08 -12.51
N THR A 59 -4.70 4.65 -12.04
CA THR A 59 -4.24 3.27 -12.24
C THR A 59 -4.42 2.36 -11.03
N HIS A 60 -4.80 2.91 -9.87
CA HIS A 60 -5.14 2.16 -8.65
C HIS A 60 -4.08 1.10 -8.29
N THR A 61 -2.80 1.42 -8.51
CA THR A 61 -1.80 0.37 -8.69
C THR A 61 -1.42 -0.34 -7.40
N PHE A 62 -1.59 0.31 -6.25
CA PHE A 62 -1.34 -0.32 -4.95
C PHE A 62 -2.61 -1.00 -4.45
N ARG A 63 -2.52 -2.15 -3.80
CA ARG A 63 -3.65 -2.87 -3.19
C ARG A 63 -3.30 -3.40 -1.81
N LEU A 64 -4.23 -3.20 -0.87
CA LEU A 64 -4.20 -3.78 0.46
C LEU A 64 -4.86 -5.16 0.43
N TYR A 65 -4.18 -6.15 0.99
CA TYR A 65 -4.65 -7.51 1.25
C TYR A 65 -4.69 -7.72 2.77
N LYS A 66 -5.70 -8.44 3.24
CA LYS A 66 -5.91 -8.82 4.64
C LYS A 66 -6.05 -10.34 4.70
#